data_AF-A0A3N5WJT7-F1
#
_entry.id   AF-A0A3N5WJT7-F1
#
_cell.length_a   1.000
_cell.length_b   1.000
_cell.length_c   1.000
_cell.angle_alpha   90.00
_cell.angle_beta   90.00
_cell.angle_gamma   90.00
#
_symmetry.space_group_name_H-M   'P 1'
#
loop_
_entity.id
_entity.type
_entity.pdbx_description
1 polymer ?
#
loop_
_entity_poly.entity_id
_entity_poly.type
_entity_poly.pdbx_seq_one_letter_code
_entity_poly.pdbx_strand_id
1 'polypeptide(L)'
;MRVDGMRAGLLCAALVTGWPATAAESAGDYGGSLSRVYLAHQRLLAVRDACDRAFPAQAKANEKAYAAWRARHKALLAELDARVAMMIRGSSKDEKDYMRNIGKYEGTILEYRNGERDDLLAQPRDGMEQGCADYRSYLTGSGSDFTKEYADELRELRKRKLPQE
;
A
#
# COMPACT_ATOMS: atom_id res chain seq x y z
N MET A 1 -32.94 56.85 6.68
CA MET A 1 -32.29 58.02 7.31
C MET A 1 -31.66 57.60 8.62
N ARG A 2 -30.49 58.17 8.90
CA ARG A 2 -29.56 58.01 10.03
C ARG A 2 -28.46 56.96 9.86
N VAL A 3 -27.28 57.52 9.97
CA VAL A 3 -25.92 57.10 9.69
C VAL A 3 -25.19 57.12 11.05
N ASP A 4 -24.01 56.52 11.07
CA ASP A 4 -22.89 56.79 11.96
C ASP A 4 -22.76 56.00 13.27
N GLY A 5 -21.56 55.43 13.42
CA GLY A 5 -21.08 54.80 14.64
C GLY A 5 -19.73 54.08 14.54
N MET A 6 -18.75 54.63 13.81
CA MET A 6 -17.33 54.19 13.89
C MET A 6 -16.74 54.45 15.28
N ARG A 7 -16.05 53.46 15.86
CA ARG A 7 -14.93 53.58 16.83
C ARG A 7 -14.33 52.17 17.01
N ALA A 8 -13.17 51.82 16.44
CA ALA A 8 -11.79 52.21 16.77
C ALA A 8 -11.23 51.56 18.05
N GLY A 9 -10.14 50.77 17.87
CA GLY A 9 -9.23 50.25 18.90
C GLY A 9 -9.60 48.86 19.45
N LEU A 10 -8.72 47.90 19.70
CA LEU A 10 -7.29 47.93 20.02
C LEU A 10 -6.62 46.62 19.56
N LEU A 11 -5.35 46.73 19.17
CA LEU A 11 -4.41 45.61 19.07
C LEU A 11 -4.18 44.96 20.44
N CYS A 12 -4.26 43.63 20.50
CA CYS A 12 -3.52 42.82 21.46
C CYS A 12 -2.80 41.70 20.72
N ALA A 13 -1.53 41.94 20.42
CA ALA A 13 -0.57 40.89 20.11
C ALA A 13 -0.28 40.12 21.41
N ALA A 14 -0.72 38.87 21.47
CA ALA A 14 -0.25 37.91 22.47
C ALA A 14 0.57 36.83 21.75
N LEU A 15 1.89 36.96 21.86
CA LEU A 15 2.86 35.91 21.59
C LEU A 15 2.59 34.75 22.55
N VAL A 16 2.06 33.64 22.05
CA VAL A 16 2.21 32.34 22.72
C VAL A 16 3.24 31.56 21.94
N THR A 17 4.41 31.47 22.56
CA THR A 17 5.52 30.60 22.24
C THR A 17 5.10 29.14 22.19
N GLY A 18 5.50 28.46 21.11
CA GLY A 18 6.03 27.10 21.15
C GLY A 18 5.10 26.00 21.67
N TRP A 19 4.44 25.32 20.74
CA TRP A 19 4.73 23.91 20.53
C TRP A 19 4.80 23.66 19.03
N PRO A 20 5.84 22.98 18.51
CA PRO A 20 5.67 22.34 17.22
C PRO A 20 4.50 21.38 17.42
N ALA A 21 3.40 21.65 16.75
CA ALA A 21 2.50 20.57 16.40
C ALA A 21 3.38 19.56 15.67
N THR A 22 3.85 18.55 16.40
CA THR A 22 4.01 17.24 15.80
C THR A 22 2.63 16.97 15.24
N ALA A 23 2.48 17.25 13.95
CA ALA A 23 1.38 16.74 13.18
C ALA A 23 1.40 15.26 13.48
N ALA A 24 0.51 14.83 14.38
CA ALA A 24 0.11 13.46 14.48
C ALA A 24 -0.54 13.22 13.12
N GLU A 25 0.29 12.85 12.14
CA GLU A 25 -0.19 12.50 10.81
C GLU A 25 -1.26 11.44 11.04
N SER A 26 -2.49 11.80 10.69
CA SER A 26 -3.66 10.95 10.82
C SER A 26 -3.28 9.54 10.39
N ALA A 27 -3.34 8.59 11.32
CA ALA A 27 -3.11 7.19 11.02
C ALA A 27 -4.06 6.66 9.91
N GLY A 28 -5.14 7.40 9.62
CA GLY A 28 -6.10 7.13 8.56
C GLY A 28 -5.54 7.20 7.14
N ASP A 29 -4.69 8.18 6.82
CA ASP A 29 -4.24 8.38 5.42
C ASP A 29 -2.99 7.55 5.10
N TYR A 30 -2.02 7.49 6.01
CA TYR A 30 -0.79 6.72 5.79
C TYR A 30 -1.04 5.21 5.82
N GLY A 31 -1.71 4.71 6.86
CA GLY A 31 -1.99 3.28 7.02
C GLY A 31 -2.87 2.76 5.88
N GLY A 32 -3.92 3.50 5.55
CA GLY A 32 -4.80 3.19 4.42
C GLY A 32 -4.07 3.18 3.07
N SER A 33 -3.24 4.20 2.81
CA SER A 33 -2.42 4.27 1.59
C SER A 33 -1.44 3.10 1.51
N LEU A 34 -0.75 2.77 2.61
CA LEU A 34 0.22 1.68 2.65
C LEU A 34 -0.46 0.35 2.38
N SER A 35 -1.56 0.07 3.08
CA SER A 35 -2.34 -1.15 2.89
C SER A 35 -2.85 -1.27 1.47
N ARG A 36 -3.34 -0.19 0.83
CA ARG A 36 -3.84 -0.26 -0.55
C ARG A 36 -2.77 -0.71 -1.54
N VAL A 37 -1.60 -0.06 -1.54
CA VAL A 37 -0.53 -0.39 -2.50
C VAL A 37 0.09 -1.75 -2.18
N TYR A 38 0.29 -2.05 -0.89
CA TYR A 38 0.87 -3.31 -0.47
C TYR A 38 -0.04 -4.50 -0.79
N LEU A 39 -1.35 -4.39 -0.52
CA LEU A 39 -2.30 -5.47 -0.82
C LEU A 39 -2.56 -5.61 -2.33
N ALA A 40 -2.43 -4.54 -3.13
CA ALA A 40 -2.43 -4.67 -4.58
C ALA A 40 -1.30 -5.59 -5.07
N HIS A 41 -0.10 -5.49 -4.49
CA HIS A 41 1.00 -6.42 -4.78
C HIS A 41 0.67 -7.85 -4.32
N GLN A 42 0.11 -8.04 -3.12
CA GLN A 42 -0.29 -9.35 -2.63
C GLN A 42 -1.37 -10.00 -3.50
N ARG A 43 -2.28 -9.20 -4.06
CA ARG A 43 -3.28 -9.66 -5.03
C ARG A 43 -2.65 -10.16 -6.32
N LEU A 44 -1.61 -9.50 -6.85
CA LEU A 44 -0.87 -10.02 -8.01
C LEU A 44 -0.24 -11.39 -7.73
N LEU A 45 0.29 -11.59 -6.52
CA LEU A 45 0.80 -12.90 -6.09
C LEU A 45 -0.32 -13.93 -6.02
N ALA A 46 -1.49 -13.58 -5.47
CA ALA A 46 -2.65 -14.46 -5.42
C ALA A 46 -3.12 -14.89 -6.82
N VAL A 47 -3.23 -13.93 -7.76
CA VAL A 47 -3.62 -14.19 -9.15
C VAL A 47 -2.61 -15.10 -9.85
N ARG A 48 -1.30 -14.84 -9.67
CA ARG A 48 -0.25 -15.73 -10.20
C ARG A 48 -0.41 -17.15 -9.68
N ASP A 49 -0.50 -17.31 -8.37
CA ASP A 49 -0.58 -18.63 -7.73
C ASP A 49 -1.86 -19.38 -8.15
N ALA A 50 -2.97 -18.66 -8.31
CA ALA A 50 -4.22 -19.23 -8.83
C ALA A 50 -4.05 -19.69 -10.30
N CYS A 51 -3.45 -18.86 -11.15
CA CYS A 51 -3.21 -19.17 -12.56
C CYS A 51 -2.25 -20.34 -12.76
N ASP A 52 -1.19 -20.40 -11.97
CA ASP A 52 -0.20 -21.48 -12.05
C ASP A 52 -0.80 -22.82 -11.60
N ARG A 53 -1.71 -22.80 -10.62
CA ARG A 53 -2.46 -23.98 -10.17
C ARG A 53 -3.52 -24.43 -11.18
N ALA A 54 -4.28 -23.50 -11.75
CA ALA A 54 -5.36 -23.81 -12.69
C ALA A 54 -4.83 -24.21 -14.09
N PHE A 55 -3.72 -23.60 -14.53
CA PHE A 55 -3.11 -23.82 -15.84
C PHE A 55 -1.59 -24.05 -15.75
N PRO A 56 -1.14 -25.22 -15.25
CA PRO A 56 0.29 -25.49 -15.03
C PRO A 56 1.17 -25.32 -16.28
N ALA A 57 0.63 -25.59 -17.47
CA ALA A 57 1.34 -25.38 -18.74
C ALA A 57 1.73 -23.91 -18.98
N GLN A 58 1.04 -22.96 -18.33
CA GLN A 58 1.29 -21.53 -18.45
C GLN A 58 2.20 -20.97 -17.35
N ALA A 59 2.49 -21.75 -16.30
CA ALA A 59 3.19 -21.27 -15.10
C ALA A 59 4.56 -20.63 -15.41
N LYS A 60 5.33 -21.23 -16.32
CA LYS A 60 6.64 -20.67 -16.74
C LYS A 60 6.50 -19.30 -17.42
N ALA A 61 5.44 -19.10 -18.21
CA ALA A 61 5.18 -17.82 -18.87
C ALA A 61 4.71 -16.76 -17.86
N ASN A 62 3.87 -17.15 -16.90
CA ASN A 62 3.41 -16.28 -15.82
C ASN A 62 4.58 -15.82 -14.94
N GLU A 63 5.43 -16.75 -14.51
CA GLU A 63 6.61 -16.44 -13.70
C GLU A 63 7.57 -15.50 -14.44
N LYS A 64 7.79 -15.71 -15.74
CA LYS A 64 8.61 -14.79 -16.55
C LYS A 64 8.02 -13.39 -16.61
N ALA A 65 6.70 -13.26 -16.84
CA ALA A 65 6.03 -11.96 -16.89
C ALA A 65 6.10 -11.25 -15.53
N TYR A 66 5.83 -11.98 -14.45
CA TYR A 66 5.88 -11.45 -13.09
C TYR A 66 7.29 -11.05 -12.68
N ALA A 67 8.31 -11.86 -12.99
CA ALA A 67 9.70 -11.53 -12.71
C ALA A 67 10.14 -10.25 -13.43
N ALA A 68 9.74 -10.06 -14.69
CA ALA A 68 10.01 -8.84 -15.43
C ALA A 68 9.31 -7.62 -14.81
N TRP A 69 8.04 -7.77 -14.38
CA TRP A 69 7.30 -6.72 -13.67
C TRP A 69 7.95 -6.38 -12.33
N ARG A 70 8.31 -7.39 -11.53
CA ARG A 70 8.98 -7.24 -10.23
C ARG A 70 10.32 -6.54 -10.37
N ALA A 71 11.09 -6.85 -11.40
CA ALA A 71 12.37 -6.21 -11.66
C ALA A 71 12.21 -4.70 -11.88
N ARG A 72 11.19 -4.26 -12.63
CA ARG A 72 10.88 -2.84 -12.85
C ARG A 72 10.43 -2.13 -11.58
N HIS A 73 9.77 -2.84 -10.66
CA HIS A 73 9.23 -2.30 -9.42
C HIS A 73 10.10 -2.60 -8.18
N LYS A 74 11.32 -3.13 -8.35
CA LYS A 74 12.15 -3.62 -7.24
C LYS A 74 12.33 -2.59 -6.13
N ALA A 75 12.64 -1.34 -6.48
CA ALA A 75 12.85 -0.27 -5.51
C ALA A 75 11.57 0.09 -4.75
N LEU A 76 10.43 0.12 -5.45
CA LEU A 76 9.15 0.40 -4.84
C LEU A 76 8.73 -0.73 -3.88
N LEU A 77 8.89 -1.99 -4.28
CA LEU A 77 8.56 -3.13 -3.42
C LEU A 77 9.40 -3.12 -2.14
N ALA A 78 10.70 -2.84 -2.25
CA ALA A 78 11.57 -2.68 -1.08
C ALA A 78 11.16 -1.49 -0.19
N GLU A 79 10.73 -0.37 -0.79
CA GLU A 79 10.17 0.77 -0.05
C GLU A 79 8.92 0.35 0.74
N LEU A 80 8.00 -0.38 0.11
CA LEU A 80 6.76 -0.83 0.75
C LEU A 80 7.05 -1.80 1.91
N ASP A 81 7.96 -2.77 1.73
CA ASP A 81 8.38 -3.71 2.77
C ASP A 81 8.96 -2.96 3.98
N ALA A 82 9.86 -1.99 3.75
CA ALA A 82 10.45 -1.17 4.81
C ALA A 82 9.39 -0.34 5.55
N ARG A 83 8.41 0.22 4.83
CA ARG A 83 7.30 0.98 5.41
C ARG A 83 6.39 0.12 6.28
N VAL A 84 6.09 -1.11 5.85
CA VAL A 84 5.33 -2.06 6.65
C VAL A 84 6.10 -2.41 7.92
N ALA A 85 7.38 -2.78 7.80
CA ALA A 85 8.22 -3.08 8.95
C ALA A 85 8.27 -1.92 9.96
N MET A 86 8.40 -0.67 9.48
CA MET A 86 8.38 0.52 10.31
C MET A 86 7.02 0.74 10.99
N MET A 87 5.91 0.58 10.26
CA MET A 87 4.57 0.69 10.83
C MET A 87 4.38 -0.33 11.96
N ILE A 88 4.82 -1.57 11.74
CA ILE A 88 4.77 -2.63 12.75
C ILE A 88 5.63 -2.25 13.94
N ARG A 89 6.88 -1.81 13.71
CA ARG A 89 7.80 -1.36 14.76
C ARG A 89 7.23 -0.21 15.58
N GLY A 90 6.63 0.79 14.93
CA GLY A 90 6.00 1.93 15.59
C GLY A 90 4.76 1.57 16.41
N SER A 91 4.12 0.44 16.10
CA SER A 91 3.00 -0.11 16.88
C SER A 91 3.43 -1.04 18.04
N SER A 92 4.72 -1.35 18.14
CA SER A 92 5.27 -2.31 19.10
C SER A 92 5.94 -1.64 20.29
N LYS A 93 5.75 -2.20 21.48
CA LYS A 93 6.31 -1.67 22.74
C LYS A 93 7.76 -2.07 22.99
N ASP A 94 8.13 -3.28 22.55
CA ASP A 94 9.45 -3.88 22.74
C ASP A 94 9.74 -4.90 21.61
N GLU A 95 10.93 -5.50 21.65
CA GLU A 95 11.36 -6.46 20.62
C GLU A 95 10.49 -7.72 20.56
N LYS A 96 10.02 -8.21 21.72
CA LYS A 96 9.16 -9.39 21.78
C LYS A 96 7.78 -9.09 21.18
N ASP A 97 7.25 -7.91 21.46
CA ASP A 97 6.01 -7.42 20.88
C ASP A 97 6.15 -7.18 19.36
N TYR A 98 7.30 -6.67 18.91
CA TYR A 98 7.62 -6.53 17.49
C TYR A 98 7.59 -7.86 16.76
N MET A 99 8.32 -8.87 17.24
CA MET A 99 8.34 -10.20 16.62
C MET A 99 6.95 -10.85 16.57
N ARG A 100 6.15 -10.69 17.63
CA ARG A 100 4.76 -11.16 17.66
C ARG A 100 3.90 -10.43 16.63
N ASN A 101 4.03 -9.11 16.51
CA ASN A 101 3.25 -8.32 15.58
C ASN A 101 3.64 -8.64 14.13
N ILE A 102 4.92 -8.83 13.82
CA ILE A 102 5.37 -9.30 12.50
C ILE A 102 4.62 -10.57 12.11
N GLY A 103 4.64 -11.61 12.95
CA GLY A 103 3.93 -12.85 12.66
C GLY A 103 2.42 -12.68 12.47
N LYS A 104 1.80 -11.77 13.23
CA LYS A 104 0.38 -11.43 13.04
C LYS A 104 0.12 -10.79 11.67
N TYR A 105 0.92 -9.80 11.28
CA TYR A 105 0.77 -9.13 9.98
C TYR A 105 1.03 -10.08 8.82
N GLU A 106 2.09 -10.90 8.90
CA GLU A 106 2.37 -11.95 7.91
C GLU A 106 1.22 -12.95 7.80
N GLY A 107 0.64 -13.35 8.93
CA GLY A 107 -0.57 -14.19 8.98
C GLY A 107 -1.75 -13.56 8.25
N THR A 108 -2.09 -12.30 8.56
CA THR A 108 -3.18 -11.58 7.88
C THR A 108 -2.93 -11.39 6.39
N ILE A 109 -1.69 -11.11 5.98
CA ILE A 109 -1.32 -11.00 4.56
C ILE A 109 -1.49 -12.36 3.85
N LEU A 110 -1.08 -13.46 4.50
CA LEU A 110 -1.24 -14.80 3.95
C LEU A 110 -2.72 -15.18 3.84
N GLU A 111 -3.53 -14.88 4.85
CA GLU A 111 -4.98 -15.08 4.82
C GLU A 111 -5.63 -14.32 3.66
N TYR A 112 -5.30 -13.03 3.51
CA TYR A 112 -5.78 -12.22 2.39
C TYR A 112 -5.39 -12.83 1.04
N ARG A 113 -4.11 -13.21 0.86
CA ARG A 113 -3.62 -13.80 -0.38
C ARG A 113 -4.29 -15.14 -0.70
N ASN A 114 -4.53 -15.96 0.32
CA ASN A 114 -5.24 -17.22 0.16
C ASN A 114 -6.71 -16.99 -0.21
N GLY A 115 -7.39 -16.02 0.43
CA GLY A 115 -8.76 -15.64 0.10
C GLY A 115 -8.90 -15.21 -1.36
N GLU A 116 -8.10 -14.24 -1.81
CA GLU A 116 -8.12 -13.79 -3.21
C GLU A 116 -7.82 -14.95 -4.19
N ARG A 117 -6.87 -15.82 -3.86
CA ARG A 117 -6.53 -16.99 -4.69
C ARG A 117 -7.72 -17.96 -4.77
N ASP A 118 -8.33 -18.28 -3.64
CA ASP A 118 -9.39 -19.28 -3.55
C ASP A 118 -10.68 -18.75 -4.23
N ASP A 119 -10.97 -17.46 -4.11
CA ASP A 119 -12.05 -16.80 -4.85
C ASP A 119 -11.84 -16.87 -6.37
N LEU A 120 -10.61 -16.69 -6.85
CA LEU A 120 -10.27 -16.86 -8.27
C LEU A 120 -10.44 -18.33 -8.72
N LEU A 121 -9.96 -19.28 -7.91
CA LEU A 121 -10.06 -20.71 -8.21
C LEU A 121 -11.50 -21.24 -8.18
N ALA A 122 -12.41 -20.55 -7.48
CA ALA A 122 -13.83 -20.88 -7.46
C ALA A 122 -14.58 -20.44 -8.73
N GLN A 123 -13.98 -19.62 -9.59
CA GLN A 123 -14.61 -19.17 -10.84
C GLN A 123 -14.72 -20.31 -11.88
N PRO A 124 -15.70 -20.24 -12.80
CA PRO A 124 -15.75 -21.14 -13.94
C PRO A 124 -14.44 -21.09 -14.75
N ARG A 125 -14.07 -22.22 -15.34
CA ARG A 125 -12.79 -22.39 -16.05
C ARG A 125 -12.54 -21.31 -17.11
N ASP A 126 -13.56 -20.97 -17.89
CA ASP A 126 -13.44 -19.95 -18.96
C ASP A 126 -13.14 -18.56 -18.39
N GLY A 127 -13.79 -18.21 -17.26
CA GLY A 127 -13.51 -16.96 -16.55
C GLY A 127 -12.09 -16.94 -15.97
N MET A 128 -11.64 -18.07 -15.43
CA MET A 128 -10.27 -18.22 -14.91
C MET A 128 -9.22 -18.11 -16.02
N GLU A 129 -9.48 -18.70 -17.20
CA GLU A 129 -8.58 -18.61 -18.35
C GLU A 129 -8.43 -17.17 -18.84
N GLN A 130 -9.55 -16.45 -18.96
CA GLN A 130 -9.55 -15.02 -19.31
C GLN A 130 -8.80 -14.20 -18.26
N GLY A 131 -9.08 -14.42 -16.97
CA GLY A 131 -8.38 -13.72 -15.87
C GLY A 131 -6.86 -13.92 -15.90
N CYS A 132 -6.39 -15.12 -16.26
CA CYS A 132 -4.96 -15.39 -16.41
C CYS A 132 -4.34 -14.74 -17.65
N ALA A 133 -5.08 -14.64 -18.75
CA ALA A 133 -4.64 -13.89 -19.93
C ALA A 133 -4.55 -12.39 -19.63
N ASP A 134 -5.55 -11.84 -18.94
CA ASP A 134 -5.61 -10.45 -18.52
C ASP A 134 -4.49 -10.12 -17.53
N TYR A 135 -4.20 -11.00 -16.58
CA TYR A 135 -3.08 -10.86 -15.65
C TYR A 135 -1.74 -10.66 -16.36
N ARG A 136 -1.42 -11.49 -17.37
CA ARG A 136 -0.18 -11.31 -18.14
C ARG A 136 -0.16 -10.01 -18.94
N SER A 137 -1.30 -9.64 -19.51
CA SER A 137 -1.44 -8.39 -20.27
C SER A 137 -1.26 -7.18 -19.36
N TYR A 138 -1.86 -7.22 -18.17
CA TYR A 138 -1.71 -6.22 -17.12
C TYR A 138 -0.24 -6.04 -16.74
N LEU A 139 0.47 -7.14 -16.40
CA LEU A 139 1.90 -7.10 -16.01
C LEU A 139 2.84 -6.54 -17.07
N THR A 140 2.44 -6.52 -18.34
CA THR A 140 3.26 -5.97 -19.43
C THR A 140 2.80 -4.58 -19.88
N GLY A 141 1.55 -4.20 -19.57
CA GLY A 141 0.95 -2.91 -19.90
C GLY A 141 1.30 -1.78 -18.92
N SER A 142 0.96 -0.55 -19.32
CA SER A 142 1.10 0.66 -18.49
C SER A 142 0.21 0.64 -17.24
N GLY A 143 -0.87 -0.13 -17.27
CA GLY A 143 -1.78 -0.31 -16.14
C GLY A 143 -1.16 -0.97 -14.91
N SER A 144 0.00 -1.64 -15.05
CA SER A 144 0.72 -2.23 -13.92
C SER A 144 1.88 -1.39 -13.39
N ASP A 145 2.03 -0.15 -13.85
CA ASP A 145 3.01 0.78 -13.31
C ASP A 145 2.49 1.35 -11.99
N PHE A 146 2.85 0.69 -10.88
CA PHE A 146 2.40 1.08 -9.55
C PHE A 146 2.80 2.52 -9.19
N THR A 147 3.88 3.04 -9.78
CA THR A 147 4.30 4.43 -9.54
C THR A 147 3.29 5.44 -10.09
N LYS A 148 2.58 5.07 -11.17
CA LYS A 148 1.53 5.89 -11.78
C LYS A 148 0.16 5.57 -11.22
N GLU A 149 -0.17 4.29 -11.11
CA GLU A 149 -1.49 3.84 -10.65
C GLU A 149 -1.77 4.30 -9.22
N TYR A 150 -0.77 4.20 -8.33
CA TYR A 150 -0.89 4.57 -6.92
C TYR A 150 -0.16 5.88 -6.60
N ALA A 151 -0.09 6.80 -7.56
CA ALA A 151 0.74 8.00 -7.42
C ALA A 151 0.36 8.84 -6.17
N ASP A 152 -0.91 8.90 -5.82
CA ASP A 152 -1.39 9.69 -4.68
C ASP A 152 -1.13 8.99 -3.35
N GLU A 153 -1.33 7.67 -3.26
CA GLU A 153 -0.94 6.88 -2.10
C GLU A 153 0.57 6.95 -1.88
N LEU A 154 1.37 6.81 -2.95
CA LEU A 154 2.83 6.91 -2.85
C LEU A 154 3.28 8.30 -2.43
N ARG A 155 2.58 9.36 -2.87
CA ARG A 155 2.84 10.73 -2.43
C ARG A 155 2.58 10.88 -0.94
N GLU A 156 1.47 10.31 -0.44
CA GLU A 156 1.14 10.29 0.98
C GLU A 156 2.20 9.54 1.79
N LEU A 157 2.55 8.32 1.37
CA LEU A 157 3.57 7.51 2.04
C LEU A 157 4.90 8.24 2.15
N ARG A 158 5.32 8.92 1.09
CA ARG A 158 6.61 9.62 1.01
C ARG A 158 6.68 10.93 1.78
N LYS A 159 5.57 11.43 2.34
CA LYS A 159 5.61 12.51 3.35
C LYS A 159 6.40 12.06 4.59
N ARG A 160 6.29 10.78 4.96
CA ARG A 160 7.08 10.16 6.02
C ARG A 160 8.41 9.64 5.48
N LYS A 161 9.49 10.16 6.04
CA LYS A 161 10.84 9.66 5.74
C LYS A 161 11.00 8.25 6.31
N LEU A 162 11.57 7.36 5.51
CA LEU A 162 12.13 6.12 6.03
C LEU A 162 13.32 6.48 6.94
N PRO A 163 13.48 5.85 8.13
CA PRO A 163 14.72 5.93 8.89
C PRO A 163 15.88 5.56 7.97
N GLN A 164 16.97 6.34 8.02
CA GLN A 164 18.21 5.92 7.38
C GLN A 164 18.77 4.75 8.22
N GLU A 165 19.04 3.62 7.57
CA GLU A 165 19.78 2.51 8.17
C GLU A 165 21.22 2.90 8.49
#